data_AF-N1ZEE8-F1
#
_entry.id   AF-N1ZEE8-F1
#
_cell.length_a   1.000
_cell.length_b   1.000
_cell.length_c   1.000
_cell.angle_alpha   90.00
_cell.angle_beta   90.00
_cell.angle_gamma   90.00
#
_symmetry.space_group_name_H-M   'P 1'
#
loop_
_entity.id
_entity.type
_entity.pdbx_description
1 polymer ?
#
loop_
_entity_poly.entity_id
_entity_poly.type
_entity_poly.pdbx_seq_one_letter_code
_entity_poly.pdbx_strand_id
1 'polypeptide(L)'
;MKKLLKFVLFLCCIIMINTISYAKTAKVIYSDITAYINGLPIPSYNLNDNTVVIAKDLEQYGFDLNYVDEERCLYIDYNPNKEVTADYKIEKENKKIGSVAFTAQATDIFIKVKGFNISYDTSYSIDGQILVSIDGIDGLEHSYGEYITWDWEKRTISFDYVKNWEILPRIDYAQEKSKNISSFMIELNKIKQNELYECENEKQEFYAKGENEQYLSSFKIAWREKMTVKDLTKSRFGNGKITINFCIYKTLETEQLIKLLNSILTINVEEDVATKNIITANEHIKVFINGKSVPISAIELEQSFNDYVYYIELDKEIKNLEEIQSIKIECK
;
A
#
# COMPACT_ATOMS: atom_id res chain seq x y z
N MET A 1 1.83 43.35 63.96
CA MET A 1 2.18 43.16 62.54
C MET A 1 3.38 42.23 62.31
N LYS A 2 4.52 42.38 62.99
CA LYS A 2 5.72 41.53 62.77
C LYS A 2 5.50 40.01 62.98
N LYS A 3 4.65 39.60 63.94
CA LYS A 3 4.30 38.17 64.16
C LYS A 3 3.36 37.61 63.09
N LEU A 4 2.43 38.43 62.59
CA LEU A 4 1.52 38.07 61.50
C LEU A 4 2.28 37.95 60.17
N LEU A 5 3.24 38.85 59.91
CA LEU A 5 4.10 38.82 58.73
C LEU A 5 4.98 37.57 58.71
N LYS A 6 5.55 37.15 59.84
CA LYS A 6 6.32 35.90 59.95
C LYS A 6 5.46 34.66 59.71
N PHE A 7 4.20 34.68 60.15
CA PHE A 7 3.26 33.58 59.94
C PHE A 7 2.83 33.47 58.48
N VAL A 8 2.57 34.60 57.81
CA VAL A 8 2.26 34.66 56.37
C VAL A 8 3.47 34.25 55.53
N LEU A 9 4.69 34.66 55.90
CA LEU A 9 5.91 34.26 55.20
C LEU A 9 6.18 32.75 55.33
N PHE A 10 5.93 32.16 56.51
CA PHE A 10 6.03 30.73 56.74
C PHE A 10 4.96 29.94 55.94
N LEU A 11 3.73 30.47 55.85
CA LEU A 11 2.67 29.87 55.05
C LEU A 11 3.00 29.90 53.54
N CYS A 12 3.57 31.00 53.03
CA CYS A 12 4.05 31.08 51.64
C CYS A 12 5.18 30.08 51.33
N CYS A 13 6.05 29.76 52.28
CA CYS A 13 7.10 28.76 52.09
C CYS A 13 6.56 27.31 52.02
N ILE A 14 5.42 27.01 52.65
CA ILE A 14 4.80 25.67 52.60
C ILE A 14 4.06 25.44 51.26
N ILE A 15 3.60 26.50 50.60
CA ILE A 15 2.95 26.42 49.28
C ILE A 15 3.98 26.23 48.14
N MET A 16 5.27 26.44 48.43
CA MET A 16 6.39 26.21 47.50
C MET A 16 6.96 24.77 47.56
N ILE A 17 6.28 23.84 48.24
CA ILE A 17 6.62 22.42 48.13
C ILE A 17 6.25 22.00 46.71
N ASN A 18 7.26 21.94 45.82
CA ASN A 18 7.12 21.48 44.45
C ASN A 18 6.36 20.13 44.46
N THR A 19 5.20 20.09 43.82
CA THR A 19 4.58 18.81 43.48
C THR A 19 5.49 18.13 42.47
N ILE A 20 6.23 17.11 42.90
CA ILE A 20 6.95 16.23 41.98
C ILE A 20 5.87 15.43 41.26
N SER A 21 5.46 15.90 40.09
CA SER A 21 4.63 15.13 39.17
C SER A 21 5.54 14.11 38.50
N TYR A 22 5.42 12.84 38.87
CA TYR A 22 6.08 11.77 38.13
C TYR A 22 5.31 11.52 36.85
N ALA A 23 5.99 11.58 35.70
CA ALA A 23 5.42 11.10 34.46
C ALA A 23 5.00 9.63 34.64
N LYS A 24 3.81 9.26 34.12
CA LYS A 24 3.34 7.87 34.11
C LYS A 24 4.40 7.00 33.44
N THR A 25 4.77 5.88 34.05
CA THR A 25 5.76 4.96 33.48
C THR A 25 5.10 3.65 33.04
N ALA A 26 5.73 2.98 32.07
CA ALA A 26 5.32 1.65 31.61
C ALA A 26 6.55 0.75 31.41
N LYS A 27 6.36 -0.55 31.61
CA LYS A 27 7.41 -1.56 31.40
C LYS A 27 7.36 -2.04 29.96
N VAL A 28 8.47 -1.91 29.25
CA VAL A 28 8.67 -2.48 27.92
C VAL A 28 9.41 -3.80 28.10
N ILE A 29 8.89 -4.89 27.55
CA ILE A 29 9.39 -6.24 27.80
C ILE A 29 9.90 -6.89 26.52
N TYR A 30 10.86 -7.80 26.66
CA TYR A 30 11.24 -8.67 25.54
C TYR A 30 10.10 -9.63 25.22
N SER A 31 9.76 -9.75 23.94
CA SER A 31 8.78 -10.71 23.43
C SER A 31 9.46 -11.78 22.58
N ASP A 32 8.70 -12.83 22.29
CA ASP A 32 9.03 -13.84 21.28
C ASP A 32 8.62 -13.41 19.86
N ILE A 33 8.10 -12.18 19.69
CA ILE A 33 7.66 -11.65 18.40
C ILE A 33 8.83 -10.96 17.72
N THR A 34 9.11 -11.37 16.48
CA THR A 34 10.09 -10.66 15.63
C THR A 34 9.37 -9.76 14.64
N ALA A 35 9.73 -8.48 14.62
CA ALA A 35 9.26 -7.52 13.63
C ALA A 35 10.18 -7.44 12.40
N TYR A 36 9.58 -7.22 11.24
CA TYR A 36 10.28 -6.99 9.97
C TYR A 36 9.74 -5.75 9.26
N ILE A 37 10.63 -5.03 8.59
CA ILE A 37 10.29 -3.99 7.61
C ILE A 37 10.91 -4.40 6.27
N ASN A 38 10.07 -4.66 5.27
CA ASN A 38 10.44 -5.14 3.93
C ASN A 38 11.38 -6.35 3.98
N GLY A 39 11.05 -7.33 4.81
CA GLY A 39 11.86 -8.53 5.04
C GLY A 39 13.14 -8.35 5.87
N LEU A 40 13.49 -7.14 6.31
CA LEU A 40 14.63 -6.91 7.21
C LEU A 40 14.17 -6.87 8.67
N PRO A 41 14.81 -7.62 9.59
CA PRO A 41 14.42 -7.61 10.99
C PRO A 41 14.71 -6.25 11.62
N ILE A 42 13.87 -5.81 12.55
CA ILE A 42 14.04 -4.59 13.35
C ILE A 42 13.93 -4.94 14.85
N PRO A 43 14.70 -4.30 15.76
CA PRO A 43 14.52 -4.50 17.20
C PRO A 43 13.10 -4.18 17.65
N SER A 44 12.40 -5.17 18.18
CA SER A 44 11.02 -5.06 18.64
C SER A 44 10.83 -5.54 20.07
N TYR A 45 9.83 -4.98 20.73
CA TYR A 45 9.49 -5.23 22.12
C TYR A 45 7.97 -5.31 22.28
N ASN A 46 7.50 -5.74 23.45
CA ASN A 46 6.10 -5.64 23.79
C ASN A 46 5.86 -4.51 24.79
N LEU A 47 4.82 -3.72 24.52
CA LEU A 47 4.30 -2.68 25.42
C LEU A 47 2.78 -2.68 25.30
N ASN A 48 2.09 -2.96 26.42
CA ASN A 48 0.63 -3.02 26.49
C ASN A 48 0.03 -3.92 25.41
N ASP A 49 0.56 -5.15 25.28
CA ASP A 49 0.14 -6.17 24.31
C ASP A 49 0.43 -5.86 22.83
N ASN A 50 0.97 -4.69 22.50
CA ASN A 50 1.38 -4.35 21.14
C ASN A 50 2.88 -4.57 20.90
N THR A 51 3.25 -4.82 19.65
CA THR A 51 4.64 -4.89 19.17
C THR A 51 5.16 -3.50 18.84
N VAL A 52 6.07 -3.00 19.67
CA VAL A 52 6.64 -1.66 19.54
C VAL A 52 8.08 -1.68 19.08
N VAL A 53 8.48 -0.66 18.34
CA VAL A 53 9.85 -0.36 17.93
C VAL A 53 10.24 1.04 18.37
N ILE A 54 11.54 1.31 18.42
CA ILE A 54 12.04 2.67 18.60
C ILE A 54 11.86 3.42 17.27
N ALA A 55 11.12 4.53 17.27
CA ALA A 55 10.76 5.23 16.05
C ALA A 55 11.99 5.67 15.24
N LYS A 56 13.06 6.11 15.91
CA LYS A 56 14.31 6.53 15.27
C LYS A 56 14.93 5.43 14.39
N ASP A 57 14.79 4.16 14.79
CA ASP A 57 15.34 3.03 14.03
C ASP A 57 14.66 2.89 12.66
N LEU A 58 13.37 3.28 12.54
CA LEU A 58 12.63 3.21 11.27
C LEU A 58 13.28 4.03 10.15
N GLU A 59 14.06 5.08 10.46
CA GLU A 59 14.77 5.84 9.44
C GLU A 59 15.75 4.99 8.61
N GLN A 60 16.33 3.96 9.24
CA GLN A 60 17.25 3.03 8.57
C GLN A 60 16.52 2.07 7.63
N TYR A 61 15.20 1.95 7.76
CA TYR A 61 14.35 1.07 6.96
C TYR A 61 13.49 1.84 5.95
N GLY A 62 13.85 3.09 5.64
CA GLY A 62 13.21 3.88 4.59
C GLY A 62 12.07 4.79 5.05
N PHE A 63 11.84 4.96 6.35
CA PHE A 63 10.88 5.94 6.85
C PHE A 63 11.51 7.34 6.98
N ASP A 64 10.76 8.38 6.64
CA ASP A 64 11.06 9.75 6.98
C ASP A 64 10.43 10.11 8.32
N LEU A 65 11.27 10.64 9.21
CA LEU A 65 10.86 11.12 10.53
C LEU A 65 11.07 12.62 10.61
N ASN A 66 10.02 13.35 10.95
CA ASN A 66 10.08 14.79 11.14
C ASN A 66 9.41 15.18 12.46
N TYR A 67 10.20 15.64 13.42
CA TYR A 67 9.69 16.16 14.69
C TYR A 67 9.49 17.66 14.60
N VAL A 68 8.29 18.12 14.94
CA VAL A 68 7.93 19.55 15.00
C VAL A 68 7.67 19.90 16.46
N ASP A 69 8.57 20.67 17.07
CA ASP A 69 8.53 20.99 18.51
C ASP A 69 7.33 21.87 18.87
N GLU A 70 6.97 22.82 18.01
CA GLU A 70 5.82 23.71 18.22
C GLU A 70 4.49 22.94 18.31
N GLU A 71 4.38 21.84 17.56
CA GLU A 71 3.21 20.96 17.56
C GLU A 71 3.35 19.80 18.54
N ARG A 72 4.54 19.61 19.13
CA ARG A 72 4.93 18.42 19.88
C ARG A 72 4.56 17.14 19.13
N CYS A 73 4.84 17.10 17.83
CA CYS A 73 4.35 16.05 16.94
C CYS A 73 5.50 15.41 16.15
N LEU A 74 5.59 14.08 16.19
CA LEU A 74 6.47 13.28 15.36
C LEU A 74 5.67 12.78 14.14
N TYR A 75 6.08 13.20 12.96
CA TYR A 75 5.57 12.73 11.68
C TYR A 75 6.41 11.56 11.20
N ILE A 76 5.77 10.46 10.81
CA ILE A 76 6.41 9.23 10.33
C ILE A 76 5.76 8.82 9.01
N ASP A 77 6.52 8.83 7.93
CA ASP A 77 6.03 8.44 6.60
C ASP A 77 7.01 7.49 5.92
N TYR A 78 6.52 6.36 5.40
CA TYR A 78 7.36 5.47 4.59
C TYR A 78 7.67 6.11 3.23
N ASN A 79 8.96 6.21 2.89
CA ASN A 79 9.45 6.74 1.63
C ASN A 79 10.14 5.63 0.82
N PRO A 80 9.50 5.08 -0.23
CA PRO A 80 10.06 3.98 -1.00
C PRO A 80 11.33 4.32 -1.78
N ASN A 81 11.70 5.60 -1.88
CA ASN A 81 12.93 6.03 -2.55
C ASN A 81 14.08 6.30 -1.57
N LYS A 82 13.83 6.21 -0.25
CA LYS A 82 14.87 6.39 0.76
C LYS A 82 15.76 5.16 0.82
N GLU A 83 17.07 5.38 0.88
CA GLU A 83 18.04 4.31 1.01
C GLU A 83 17.85 3.55 2.33
N VAL A 84 17.81 2.22 2.24
CA VAL A 84 17.74 1.32 3.39
C VAL A 84 19.17 1.02 3.85
N THR A 85 19.50 1.46 5.06
CA THR A 85 20.83 1.34 5.66
C THR A 85 20.87 0.37 6.86
N ALA A 86 19.73 -0.21 7.22
CA ALA A 86 19.61 -1.15 8.32
C ALA A 86 20.53 -2.38 8.17
N ASP A 87 21.31 -2.67 9.21
CA ASP A 87 22.22 -3.82 9.27
C ASP A 87 21.94 -4.76 10.45
N TYR A 88 20.89 -4.47 11.25
CA TYR A 88 20.51 -5.25 12.42
C TYR A 88 20.39 -6.73 12.08
N LYS A 89 21.02 -7.55 12.92
CA LYS A 89 20.89 -9.00 12.89
C LYS A 89 20.17 -9.42 14.16
N ILE A 90 19.21 -10.33 14.01
CA ILE A 90 18.48 -10.89 15.15
C ILE A 90 19.49 -11.44 16.14
N GLU A 91 19.60 -10.79 17.29
CA GLU A 91 20.45 -11.26 18.38
C GLU A 91 19.83 -12.54 18.94
N LYS A 92 20.53 -13.67 18.79
CA LYS A 92 20.17 -14.95 19.42
C LYS A 92 20.48 -14.98 20.93
N GLU A 93 20.90 -13.86 21.52
CA GLU A 93 21.32 -13.82 22.92
C GLU A 93 20.15 -14.04 23.89
N ASN A 94 20.48 -14.58 25.06
CA ASN A 94 19.61 -15.09 26.14
C ASN A 94 18.69 -14.03 26.79
N LYS A 95 17.97 -13.23 26.01
CA LYS A 95 16.93 -12.31 26.48
C LYS A 95 15.74 -13.14 26.95
N LYS A 96 15.48 -13.13 28.25
CA LYS A 96 14.38 -13.89 28.84
C LYS A 96 13.06 -13.25 28.41
N ILE A 97 12.28 -13.95 27.58
CA ILE A 97 10.93 -13.49 27.19
C ILE A 97 10.13 -13.11 28.45
N GLY A 98 9.46 -11.96 28.39
CA GLY A 98 8.71 -11.37 29.50
C GLY A 98 9.56 -10.61 30.52
N SER A 99 10.90 -10.62 30.43
CA SER A 99 11.72 -9.75 31.26
C SER A 99 11.70 -8.32 30.75
N VAL A 100 11.80 -7.35 31.67
CA VAL A 100 11.86 -5.93 31.35
C VAL A 100 13.10 -5.64 30.51
N ALA A 101 12.90 -5.06 29.33
CA ALA A 101 13.95 -4.48 28.50
C ALA A 101 14.25 -3.06 28.99
N PHE A 102 13.22 -2.22 29.13
CA PHE A 102 13.33 -0.82 29.57
C PHE A 102 12.11 -0.38 30.38
N THR A 103 12.26 0.75 31.07
CA THR A 103 11.12 1.48 31.64
C THR A 103 10.89 2.75 30.83
N ALA A 104 9.76 2.83 30.13
CA ALA A 104 9.40 3.97 29.31
C ALA A 104 8.61 5.00 30.13
N GLN A 105 8.74 6.27 29.75
CA GLN A 105 8.04 7.39 30.37
C GLN A 105 6.97 7.92 29.41
N ALA A 106 5.79 8.22 29.93
CA ALA A 106 4.75 8.88 29.17
C ALA A 106 5.24 10.25 28.71
N THR A 107 4.92 10.61 27.48
CA THR A 107 5.26 11.88 26.86
C THR A 107 4.00 12.53 26.28
N ASP A 108 4.06 13.85 26.15
CA ASP A 108 3.06 14.68 25.51
C ASP A 108 3.28 14.81 23.99
N ILE A 109 4.22 14.04 23.43
CA ILE A 109 4.50 14.01 21.99
C ILE A 109 3.44 13.16 21.27
N PHE A 110 2.77 13.75 20.30
CA PHE A 110 1.85 13.06 19.40
C PHE A 110 2.59 12.41 18.23
N ILE A 111 2.00 11.37 17.66
CA ILE A 111 2.55 10.65 16.51
C ILE A 111 1.54 10.69 15.37
N LYS A 112 1.97 11.15 14.20
CA LYS A 112 1.18 11.10 12.97
C LYS A 112 1.87 10.21 11.94
N VAL A 113 1.10 9.29 11.35
CA VAL A 113 1.53 8.40 10.28
C VAL A 113 0.68 8.67 9.05
N LYS A 114 1.28 8.93 7.88
CA LYS A 114 0.54 9.28 6.65
C LYS A 114 -0.44 10.45 6.86
N GLY A 115 -0.09 11.37 7.77
CA GLY A 115 -0.92 12.50 8.20
C GLY A 115 -2.05 12.17 9.20
N PHE A 116 -2.30 10.90 9.51
CA PHE A 116 -3.31 10.48 10.50
C PHE A 116 -2.70 10.45 11.89
N ASN A 117 -3.39 11.01 12.89
CA ASN A 117 -2.98 10.87 14.29
C ASN A 117 -3.19 9.42 14.73
N ILE A 118 -2.13 8.77 15.18
CA ILE A 118 -2.19 7.39 15.71
C ILE A 118 -1.98 7.35 17.22
N SER A 119 -1.50 8.41 17.86
CA SER A 119 -1.45 8.47 19.32
C SER A 119 -2.80 8.93 19.87
N TYR A 120 -3.78 8.03 19.99
CA TYR A 120 -5.07 8.36 20.59
C TYR A 120 -5.03 8.35 22.12
N ASP A 121 -4.13 7.56 22.70
CA ASP A 121 -3.91 7.45 24.15
C ASP A 121 -2.61 8.13 24.61
N THR A 122 -1.65 7.36 25.13
CA THR A 122 -0.41 7.83 25.75
C THR A 122 0.78 7.36 24.91
N SER A 123 1.54 8.30 24.35
CA SER A 123 2.84 8.01 23.77
C SER A 123 3.88 7.75 24.87
N TYR A 124 4.83 6.88 24.59
CA TYR A 124 5.92 6.57 25.52
C TYR A 124 7.28 6.82 24.88
N SER A 125 8.24 7.27 25.68
CA SER A 125 9.62 7.44 25.28
C SER A 125 10.59 6.71 26.20
N ILE A 126 11.73 6.32 25.65
CA ILE A 126 12.88 5.76 26.37
C ILE A 126 14.08 6.63 26.00
N ASP A 127 14.72 7.25 26.99
CA ASP A 127 15.90 8.11 26.79
C ASP A 127 15.69 9.19 25.71
N GLY A 128 14.47 9.76 25.66
CA GLY A 128 14.09 10.79 24.69
C GLY A 128 13.69 10.25 23.31
N GLN A 129 13.77 8.95 23.07
CA GLN A 129 13.35 8.31 21.82
C GLN A 129 11.93 7.77 21.94
N ILE A 130 11.08 8.08 20.97
CA ILE A 130 9.66 7.69 20.95
C ILE A 130 9.53 6.20 20.59
N LEU A 131 8.63 5.50 21.28
CA LEU A 131 8.16 4.17 20.91
C LEU A 131 6.96 4.29 19.98
N VAL A 132 6.96 3.53 18.90
CA VAL A 132 5.85 3.44 17.95
C VAL A 132 5.43 1.97 17.80
N SER A 133 4.13 1.73 17.85
CA SER A 133 3.57 0.41 17.62
C SER A 133 3.58 0.07 16.13
N ILE A 134 3.87 -1.17 15.77
CA ILE A 134 3.70 -1.64 14.38
C ILE A 134 2.25 -2.07 14.16
N ASP A 135 1.68 -2.79 15.12
CA ASP A 135 0.30 -3.27 15.15
C ASP A 135 -0.66 -2.31 15.86
N GLY A 136 -1.94 -2.55 15.65
CA GLY A 136 -3.03 -1.90 16.36
C GLY A 136 -3.41 -0.52 15.81
N ILE A 137 -4.51 0.00 16.36
CA ILE A 137 -5.06 1.31 15.99
C ILE A 137 -4.15 2.48 16.40
N ASP A 138 -3.24 2.24 17.34
CA ASP A 138 -2.26 3.21 17.82
C ASP A 138 -0.85 3.02 17.20
N GLY A 139 -0.79 2.37 16.04
CA GLY A 139 0.46 1.99 15.38
C GLY A 139 0.50 2.24 13.88
N LEU A 140 1.55 1.74 13.23
CA LEU A 140 1.70 1.79 11.77
C LEU A 140 0.50 1.12 11.07
N GLU A 141 -0.06 0.05 11.62
CA GLU A 141 -1.24 -0.67 11.10
C GLU A 141 -2.46 0.24 10.90
N HIS A 142 -2.62 1.32 11.68
CA HIS A 142 -3.73 2.26 11.47
C HIS A 142 -3.69 2.93 10.09
N SER A 143 -2.49 3.27 9.61
CA SER A 143 -2.29 4.03 8.36
C SER A 143 -1.72 3.19 7.21
N TYR A 144 -1.17 2.02 7.54
CA TYR A 144 -0.51 1.10 6.63
C TYR A 144 -0.97 -0.35 6.81
N GLY A 145 -2.17 -0.60 7.33
CA GLY A 145 -2.65 -1.95 7.64
C GLY A 145 -2.63 -2.91 6.45
N GLU A 146 -2.70 -2.41 5.22
CA GLU A 146 -2.53 -3.18 3.98
C GLU A 146 -1.13 -3.76 3.78
N TYR A 147 -0.12 -3.19 4.45
CA TYR A 147 1.27 -3.63 4.43
C TYR A 147 1.65 -4.41 5.69
N ILE A 148 0.77 -4.50 6.69
CA ILE A 148 1.01 -5.25 7.92
C ILE A 148 0.50 -6.68 7.79
N THR A 149 1.37 -7.66 8.01
CA THR A 149 1.02 -9.08 8.05
C THR A 149 1.46 -9.73 9.35
N TRP A 150 0.51 -10.43 9.99
CA TRP A 150 0.75 -11.28 11.14
C TRP A 150 0.92 -12.74 10.72
N ASP A 151 2.03 -13.36 11.14
CA ASP A 151 2.25 -14.81 11.08
C ASP A 151 2.28 -15.36 12.52
N TRP A 152 1.14 -15.92 12.94
CA TRP A 152 0.97 -16.43 14.30
C TRP A 152 1.81 -17.67 14.58
N GLU A 153 2.05 -18.52 13.58
CA GLU A 153 2.85 -19.74 13.73
C GLU A 153 4.33 -19.40 13.91
N LYS A 154 4.84 -18.45 13.11
CA LYS A 154 6.22 -17.99 13.20
C LYS A 154 6.46 -16.94 14.29
N ARG A 155 5.39 -16.41 14.89
CA ARG A 155 5.45 -15.29 15.84
C ARG A 155 6.15 -14.07 15.21
N THR A 156 5.71 -13.67 14.02
CA THR A 156 6.29 -12.52 13.32
C THR A 156 5.23 -11.52 12.88
N ILE A 157 5.61 -10.24 12.90
CA ILE A 157 4.87 -9.16 12.28
C ILE A 157 5.75 -8.51 11.21
N SER A 158 5.20 -8.23 10.03
CA SER A 158 5.96 -7.62 8.94
C SER A 158 5.21 -6.43 8.38
N PHE A 159 5.90 -5.31 8.19
CA PHE A 159 5.52 -4.24 7.28
C PHE A 159 6.20 -4.50 5.94
N ASP A 160 5.45 -4.81 4.89
CA ASP A 160 6.01 -5.06 3.56
C ASP A 160 5.37 -4.10 2.55
N TYR A 161 6.01 -2.95 2.36
CA TYR A 161 5.55 -1.95 1.40
C TYR A 161 5.67 -2.48 -0.03
N VAL A 162 4.59 -2.33 -0.78
CA VAL A 162 4.53 -2.72 -2.18
C VAL A 162 4.17 -1.50 -3.00
N LYS A 163 5.10 -1.09 -3.87
CA LYS A 163 4.87 0.04 -4.77
C LYS A 163 3.81 -0.32 -5.80
N ASN A 164 2.82 0.57 -5.95
CA ASN A 164 1.90 0.53 -7.09
C ASN A 164 2.68 0.49 -8.41
N TRP A 165 2.26 -0.34 -9.35
CA TRP A 165 2.92 -0.45 -10.64
C TRP A 165 1.91 -0.38 -11.78
N GLU A 166 2.40 0.08 -12.93
CA GLU A 166 1.65 0.10 -14.17
C GLU A 166 2.54 -0.24 -15.36
N ILE A 167 1.93 -0.85 -16.35
CA ILE A 167 2.51 -1.19 -17.64
C ILE A 167 1.74 -0.38 -18.68
N LEU A 168 2.46 0.53 -19.33
CA LEU A 168 2.01 1.34 -20.46
C LEU A 168 2.78 0.86 -21.71
N PRO A 169 2.30 -0.18 -22.40
CA PRO A 169 3.02 -0.72 -23.53
C PRO A 169 2.92 0.21 -24.74
N ARG A 170 3.97 0.24 -25.56
CA ARG A 170 3.92 0.94 -26.85
C ARG A 170 3.05 0.18 -27.84
N ILE A 171 1.92 0.77 -28.21
CA ILE A 171 1.05 0.28 -29.29
C ILE A 171 1.02 1.34 -30.40
N ASP A 172 1.16 0.90 -31.64
CA ASP A 172 1.04 1.77 -32.81
C ASP A 172 -0.43 1.94 -33.21
N TYR A 173 -1.11 2.87 -32.56
CA TYR A 173 -2.51 3.17 -32.84
C TYR A 173 -2.74 3.85 -34.19
N ALA A 174 -1.69 4.29 -34.89
CA ALA A 174 -1.79 5.02 -36.16
C ALA A 174 -1.95 4.10 -37.37
N GLN A 175 -1.80 2.79 -37.20
CA GLN A 175 -1.98 1.83 -38.29
C GLN A 175 -3.39 1.87 -38.87
N GLU A 176 -3.48 1.49 -40.14
CA GLU A 176 -4.71 1.52 -40.92
C GLU A 176 -5.82 0.66 -40.26
N LYS A 177 -7.02 1.24 -40.21
CA LYS A 177 -8.25 0.64 -39.67
C LYS A 177 -9.26 0.47 -40.79
N SER A 178 -9.13 -0.58 -41.59
CA SER A 178 -9.96 -0.79 -42.79
C SER A 178 -10.89 -2.00 -42.72
N LYS A 179 -10.86 -2.76 -41.62
CA LYS A 179 -11.65 -3.99 -41.43
C LYS A 179 -12.57 -3.88 -40.23
N ASN A 180 -13.74 -4.51 -40.33
CA ASN A 180 -14.59 -4.76 -39.17
C ASN A 180 -13.94 -5.81 -38.27
N ILE A 181 -13.91 -5.54 -36.96
CA ILE A 181 -13.31 -6.41 -35.95
C ILE A 181 -14.35 -6.83 -34.91
N SER A 182 -14.26 -8.08 -34.49
CA SER A 182 -15.02 -8.63 -33.37
C SER A 182 -14.11 -9.15 -32.25
N SER A 183 -12.79 -9.05 -32.45
CA SER A 183 -11.77 -9.62 -31.59
C SER A 183 -10.47 -8.83 -31.64
N PHE A 184 -9.67 -8.96 -30.59
CA PHE A 184 -8.29 -8.50 -30.59
C PHE A 184 -7.41 -9.45 -29.77
N MET A 185 -6.10 -9.39 -30.00
CA MET A 185 -5.11 -10.10 -29.21
C MET A 185 -3.94 -9.17 -28.94
N ILE A 186 -3.47 -9.12 -27.70
CA ILE A 186 -2.29 -8.34 -27.32
C ILE A 186 -1.37 -9.23 -26.51
N GLU A 187 -0.11 -9.27 -26.91
CA GLU A 187 0.97 -9.93 -26.18
C GLU A 187 2.01 -8.88 -25.76
N LEU A 188 2.24 -8.80 -24.46
CA LEU A 188 3.25 -7.97 -23.83
C LEU A 188 4.40 -8.85 -23.36
N ASN A 189 5.61 -8.47 -23.73
CA ASN A 189 6.82 -9.16 -23.28
C ASN A 189 7.78 -8.16 -22.65
N LYS A 190 8.38 -8.55 -21.52
CA LYS A 190 9.34 -7.72 -20.80
C LYS A 190 10.60 -7.51 -21.65
N ILE A 191 11.02 -6.26 -21.81
CA ILE A 191 12.22 -5.88 -22.54
C ILE A 191 13.43 -6.22 -21.65
N LYS A 192 14.45 -6.88 -22.21
CA LYS A 192 15.69 -7.15 -21.49
C LYS A 192 16.48 -5.84 -21.34
N GLN A 193 17.12 -5.63 -20.19
CA GLN A 193 17.83 -4.38 -19.86
C GLN A 193 18.86 -3.93 -20.91
N ASN A 194 19.39 -4.83 -21.73
CA ASN A 194 20.37 -4.54 -22.78
C ASN A 194 19.77 -3.96 -24.08
N GLU A 195 18.44 -3.86 -24.18
CA GLU A 195 17.70 -3.38 -25.37
C GLU A 195 16.98 -2.05 -25.14
N LEU A 196 17.14 -1.45 -23.95
CA LEU A 196 16.61 -0.12 -23.63
C LEU A 196 17.42 0.95 -24.35
N TYR A 197 16.89 1.48 -25.46
CA TYR A 197 17.38 2.72 -26.03
C TYR A 197 16.91 3.90 -25.18
N GLU A 198 17.83 4.83 -24.90
CA GLU A 198 17.57 6.10 -24.24
C GLU A 198 16.61 6.95 -25.09
N CYS A 199 15.32 6.86 -24.81
CA CYS A 199 14.37 7.91 -25.16
C CYS A 199 13.60 8.31 -23.90
N GLU A 200 14.03 9.44 -23.35
CA GLU A 200 13.34 10.39 -22.49
C GLU A 200 12.27 9.85 -21.50
N ASN A 201 12.72 9.76 -20.24
CA ASN A 201 11.96 9.87 -18.98
C ASN A 201 10.97 8.77 -18.55
N GLU A 202 10.70 7.74 -19.34
CA GLU A 202 9.98 6.55 -18.83
C GLU A 202 10.71 5.27 -19.25
N LYS A 203 11.26 4.53 -18.28
CA LYS A 203 11.83 3.20 -18.53
C LYS A 203 10.71 2.28 -19.02
N GLN A 204 10.59 2.15 -20.33
CA GLN A 204 9.57 1.32 -20.95
C GLN A 204 9.96 -0.15 -20.79
N GLU A 205 9.27 -0.87 -19.90
CA GLU A 205 9.62 -2.26 -19.55
C GLU A 205 8.98 -3.31 -20.47
N PHE A 206 7.98 -2.96 -21.30
CA PHE A 206 7.23 -3.92 -22.11
C PHE A 206 6.97 -3.42 -23.53
N TYR A 207 7.14 -4.28 -24.53
CA TYR A 207 6.66 -4.06 -25.89
C TYR A 207 5.36 -4.84 -26.14
N ALA A 208 4.44 -4.25 -26.89
CA ALA A 208 3.22 -4.93 -27.33
C ALA A 208 3.34 -5.40 -28.79
N LYS A 209 2.70 -6.52 -29.08
CA LYS A 209 2.40 -7.00 -30.44
C LYS A 209 1.06 -7.70 -30.40
N GLY A 210 0.28 -7.62 -31.47
CA GLY A 210 -1.05 -8.19 -31.44
C GLY A 210 -1.69 -8.45 -32.79
N GLU A 211 -2.97 -8.78 -32.70
CA GLU A 211 -3.93 -8.67 -33.78
C GLU A 211 -4.96 -7.61 -33.38
N ASN A 212 -5.22 -6.66 -34.28
CA ASN A 212 -6.20 -5.57 -34.11
C ASN A 212 -5.91 -4.61 -32.93
N GLU A 213 -4.69 -4.59 -32.39
CA GLU A 213 -4.28 -3.70 -31.29
C GLU A 213 -4.37 -2.21 -31.67
N GLN A 214 -4.23 -1.89 -32.96
CA GLN A 214 -4.32 -0.51 -33.47
C GLN A 214 -5.73 0.09 -33.34
N TYR A 215 -6.76 -0.75 -33.16
CA TYR A 215 -8.15 -0.31 -32.96
C TYR A 215 -8.43 0.14 -31.53
N LEU A 216 -7.51 -0.13 -30.60
CA LEU A 216 -7.54 0.49 -29.30
C LEU A 216 -7.03 1.95 -29.41
N SER A 217 -7.35 2.78 -28.42
CA SER A 217 -6.86 4.16 -28.33
C SER A 217 -6.05 4.43 -27.07
N SER A 218 -6.16 3.54 -26.08
CA SER A 218 -5.27 3.45 -24.94
C SER A 218 -5.29 2.03 -24.40
N PHE A 219 -4.21 1.64 -23.73
CA PHE A 219 -4.08 0.34 -23.09
C PHE A 219 -3.15 0.47 -21.88
N LYS A 220 -3.59 -0.02 -20.73
CA LYS A 220 -2.86 0.05 -19.46
C LYS A 220 -3.14 -1.20 -18.64
N ILE A 221 -2.10 -1.77 -18.04
CA ILE A 221 -2.25 -2.77 -16.99
C ILE A 221 -1.70 -2.17 -15.71
N ALA A 222 -2.39 -2.29 -14.60
CA ALA A 222 -1.90 -1.76 -13.34
C ALA A 222 -2.32 -2.63 -12.18
N TRP A 223 -1.47 -2.66 -11.17
CA TRP A 223 -1.86 -3.06 -9.83
C TRP A 223 -1.84 -1.82 -8.94
N ARG A 224 -2.91 -1.67 -8.18
CA ARG A 224 -3.05 -0.62 -7.19
C ARG A 224 -3.34 -1.26 -5.85
N GLU A 225 -2.75 -0.67 -4.81
CA GLU A 225 -3.04 -1.00 -3.42
C GLU A 225 -4.54 -0.97 -3.15
N LYS A 226 -4.96 -1.79 -2.18
CA LYS A 226 -6.35 -1.81 -1.74
C LYS A 226 -6.66 -0.50 -1.01
N MET A 227 -7.64 0.25 -1.51
CA MET A 227 -8.09 1.45 -0.80
C MET A 227 -8.98 1.05 0.39
N THR A 228 -8.63 1.49 1.60
CA THR A 228 -9.44 1.31 2.82
C THR A 228 -10.72 2.16 2.81
N VAL A 229 -10.73 3.26 2.04
CA VAL A 229 -11.89 4.14 1.85
C VAL A 229 -12.24 4.19 0.36
N LYS A 230 -13.50 3.88 0.02
CA LYS A 230 -14.00 3.92 -1.35
C LYS A 230 -14.05 5.36 -1.86
N ASP A 231 -13.15 5.69 -2.78
CA ASP A 231 -13.21 6.94 -3.54
C ASP A 231 -14.32 6.83 -4.60
N LEU A 232 -15.46 7.49 -4.34
CA LEU A 232 -16.63 7.46 -5.24
C LEU A 232 -16.38 8.17 -6.58
N THR A 233 -15.25 8.85 -6.75
CA THR A 233 -14.88 9.57 -7.98
C THR A 233 -13.97 8.75 -8.91
N LYS A 234 -13.55 7.55 -8.50
CA LYS A 234 -12.68 6.65 -9.27
C LYS A 234 -13.41 5.35 -9.64
N SER A 235 -12.92 4.65 -10.68
CA SER A 235 -13.38 3.29 -11.02
C SER A 235 -13.42 2.41 -9.77
N ARG A 236 -14.41 1.52 -9.69
CA ARG A 236 -14.61 0.65 -8.52
C ARG A 236 -13.48 -0.36 -8.32
N PHE A 237 -12.56 -0.47 -9.29
CA PHE A 237 -11.39 -1.34 -9.23
C PHE A 237 -10.23 -0.67 -8.47
N GLY A 238 -10.24 -0.83 -7.16
CA GLY A 238 -9.20 -0.37 -6.23
C GLY A 238 -8.85 -1.44 -5.19
N ASN A 239 -8.83 -2.72 -5.62
CA ASN A 239 -8.91 -3.87 -4.71
C ASN A 239 -7.65 -4.75 -4.71
N GLY A 240 -6.42 -4.23 -4.64
CA GLY A 240 -5.22 -5.09 -4.51
C GLY A 240 -5.06 -6.14 -5.62
N LYS A 241 -5.81 -6.03 -6.71
CA LYS A 241 -5.90 -6.93 -7.86
C LYS A 241 -5.37 -6.23 -9.09
N ILE A 242 -5.00 -7.02 -10.08
CA ILE A 242 -4.56 -6.49 -11.37
C ILE A 242 -5.77 -5.98 -12.15
N THR A 243 -5.62 -4.79 -12.72
CA THR A 243 -6.60 -4.16 -13.61
C THR A 243 -6.02 -4.02 -15.01
N ILE A 244 -6.82 -4.32 -16.02
CA ILE A 244 -6.52 -4.05 -17.43
C ILE A 244 -7.55 -3.04 -17.91
N ASN A 245 -7.06 -1.92 -18.44
CA ASN A 245 -7.90 -0.84 -18.91
C ASN A 245 -7.55 -0.54 -20.36
N PHE A 246 -8.55 -0.50 -21.22
CA PHE A 246 -8.36 -0.14 -22.61
C PHE A 246 -9.53 0.65 -23.15
N CYS A 247 -9.24 1.49 -24.13
CA CYS A 247 -10.23 2.34 -24.76
C CYS A 247 -10.43 1.94 -26.22
N ILE A 248 -11.69 1.97 -26.66
CA ILE A 248 -12.09 1.71 -28.05
C ILE A 248 -12.89 2.91 -28.56
N TYR A 249 -12.48 3.43 -29.71
CA TYR A 249 -13.26 4.44 -30.43
C TYR A 249 -14.54 3.83 -31.00
N LYS A 250 -15.66 4.55 -30.84
CA LYS A 250 -16.93 4.15 -31.46
C LYS A 250 -16.89 4.41 -32.97
N THR A 251 -16.61 3.36 -33.73
CA THR A 251 -16.57 3.39 -35.20
C THR A 251 -17.40 2.25 -35.78
N LEU A 252 -17.63 2.24 -37.10
CA LEU A 252 -18.32 1.13 -37.75
C LEU A 252 -17.52 -0.16 -37.64
N GLU A 253 -16.19 -0.03 -37.75
CA GLU A 253 -15.23 -1.12 -37.72
C GLU A 253 -15.20 -1.84 -36.36
N THR A 254 -15.45 -1.12 -35.27
CA THR A 254 -15.40 -1.66 -33.89
C THR A 254 -16.76 -2.07 -33.34
N GLU A 255 -17.85 -1.91 -34.10
CA GLU A 255 -19.22 -2.08 -33.60
C GLU A 255 -19.48 -3.50 -33.05
N GLN A 256 -18.94 -4.52 -33.72
CA GLN A 256 -19.12 -5.92 -33.28
C GLN A 256 -18.37 -6.21 -31.99
N LEU A 257 -17.12 -5.74 -31.87
CA LEU A 257 -16.34 -5.85 -30.64
C LEU A 257 -17.00 -5.11 -29.48
N ILE A 258 -17.51 -3.90 -29.68
CA ILE A 258 -18.22 -3.13 -28.64
C ILE A 258 -19.49 -3.86 -28.19
N LYS A 259 -20.25 -4.45 -29.12
CA LYS A 259 -21.44 -5.26 -28.78
C LYS A 259 -21.09 -6.47 -27.92
N LEU A 260 -19.99 -7.16 -28.25
CA LEU A 260 -19.47 -8.28 -27.45
C LEU A 260 -19.09 -7.82 -26.03
N LEU A 261 -18.28 -6.77 -25.91
CA LEU A 261 -17.82 -6.30 -24.60
C LEU A 261 -18.97 -5.79 -23.72
N ASN A 262 -19.96 -5.13 -24.31
CA ASN A 262 -21.12 -4.64 -23.56
C ASN A 262 -22.05 -5.77 -23.07
N SER A 263 -22.03 -6.95 -23.70
CA SER A 263 -22.86 -8.07 -23.29
C SER A 263 -22.32 -8.83 -22.07
N ILE A 264 -21.05 -8.62 -21.72
CA ILE A 264 -20.34 -9.31 -20.63
C ILE A 264 -19.98 -8.41 -19.44
N LEU A 265 -20.58 -7.21 -19.35
CA LEU A 265 -20.38 -6.29 -18.22
C LEU A 265 -20.92 -6.91 -16.92
N THR A 266 -20.18 -6.79 -15.81
CA THR A 266 -20.57 -7.39 -14.53
C THR A 266 -20.91 -6.36 -13.46
N ILE A 267 -20.55 -5.09 -13.67
CA ILE A 267 -20.81 -4.01 -12.73
C ILE A 267 -22.12 -3.28 -13.10
N ASN A 268 -22.88 -2.88 -12.07
CA ASN A 268 -24.18 -2.19 -12.17
C ASN A 268 -25.29 -3.02 -12.85
N VAL A 269 -25.18 -4.34 -12.81
CA VAL A 269 -26.24 -5.29 -13.21
C VAL A 269 -26.69 -6.11 -11.99
N GLU A 270 -27.83 -6.78 -12.08
CA GLU A 270 -28.34 -7.68 -11.04
C GLU A 270 -27.34 -8.82 -10.75
N GLU A 271 -27.26 -9.31 -9.51
CA GLU A 271 -26.22 -10.28 -9.08
C GLU A 271 -26.20 -11.58 -9.90
N ASP A 272 -27.37 -12.12 -10.22
CA ASP A 272 -27.53 -13.32 -11.04
C ASP A 272 -26.98 -13.10 -12.46
N VAL A 273 -27.23 -11.90 -13.00
CA VAL A 273 -26.74 -11.46 -14.30
C VAL A 273 -25.22 -11.23 -14.24
N ALA A 274 -24.70 -10.64 -13.17
CA ALA A 274 -23.27 -10.45 -12.97
C ALA A 274 -22.51 -11.78 -12.93
N THR A 275 -23.08 -12.79 -12.24
CA THR A 275 -22.49 -14.14 -12.14
C THR A 275 -22.51 -14.86 -13.49
N LYS A 276 -23.59 -14.73 -14.26
CA LYS A 276 -23.62 -15.28 -15.62
C LYS A 276 -22.63 -14.56 -16.54
N ASN A 277 -22.56 -13.24 -16.42
CA ASN A 277 -21.68 -12.42 -17.23
C ASN A 277 -20.21 -12.67 -16.91
N ILE A 278 -19.84 -13.00 -15.66
CA ILE A 278 -18.45 -13.36 -15.35
C ILE A 278 -18.03 -14.69 -15.98
N ILE A 279 -18.93 -15.68 -16.04
CA ILE A 279 -18.67 -16.94 -16.74
C ILE A 279 -18.47 -16.65 -18.23
N THR A 280 -19.39 -15.90 -18.83
CA THR A 280 -19.37 -15.54 -20.25
C THR A 280 -18.14 -14.67 -20.60
N ALA A 281 -17.73 -13.76 -19.70
CA ALA A 281 -16.53 -12.96 -19.83
C ALA A 281 -15.26 -13.82 -19.88
N ASN A 282 -15.15 -14.84 -19.03
CA ASN A 282 -14.01 -15.76 -19.03
C ASN A 282 -14.00 -16.72 -20.24
N GLU A 283 -15.12 -16.89 -20.94
CA GLU A 283 -15.19 -17.61 -22.23
C GLU A 283 -14.64 -16.75 -23.38
N HIS A 284 -15.00 -15.47 -23.41
CA HIS A 284 -14.66 -14.52 -24.48
C HIS A 284 -13.32 -13.79 -24.29
N ILE A 285 -12.90 -13.57 -23.05
CA ILE A 285 -11.65 -12.89 -22.73
C ILE A 285 -10.76 -13.82 -21.91
N LYS A 286 -9.62 -14.17 -22.50
CA LYS A 286 -8.61 -15.01 -21.85
C LYS A 286 -7.38 -14.18 -21.57
N VAL A 287 -6.99 -14.15 -20.30
CA VAL A 287 -5.78 -13.48 -19.84
C VAL A 287 -4.78 -14.52 -19.36
N PHE A 288 -3.53 -14.37 -19.77
CA PHE A 288 -2.42 -15.21 -19.35
C PHE A 288 -1.31 -14.31 -18.80
N ILE A 289 -0.78 -14.67 -17.63
CA ILE A 289 0.41 -14.02 -17.05
C ILE A 289 1.48 -15.08 -16.90
N ASN A 290 2.64 -14.87 -17.51
CA ASN A 290 3.74 -15.84 -17.62
C ASN A 290 3.24 -17.21 -18.11
N GLY A 291 2.35 -17.20 -19.12
CA GLY A 291 1.76 -18.41 -19.70
C GLY A 291 0.69 -19.10 -18.85
N LYS A 292 0.41 -18.64 -17.63
CA LYS A 292 -0.67 -19.20 -16.78
C LYS A 292 -1.96 -18.42 -16.97
N SER A 293 -3.07 -19.12 -17.20
CA SER A 293 -4.38 -18.49 -17.31
C SER A 293 -4.76 -17.82 -15.98
N VAL A 294 -5.32 -16.62 -16.07
CA VAL A 294 -5.80 -15.83 -14.94
C VAL A 294 -7.25 -15.45 -15.23
N PRO A 295 -8.21 -15.84 -14.35
CA PRO A 295 -9.61 -15.53 -14.57
C PRO A 295 -9.90 -14.06 -14.33
N ILE A 296 -10.93 -13.56 -15.00
CA ILE A 296 -11.52 -12.25 -14.78
C ILE A 296 -12.47 -12.36 -13.57
N SER A 297 -12.43 -11.39 -12.67
CA SER A 297 -13.35 -11.25 -11.54
C SER A 297 -14.44 -10.19 -11.78
N ALA A 298 -14.19 -9.19 -12.62
CA ALA A 298 -15.20 -8.18 -12.95
C ALA A 298 -14.85 -7.37 -14.21
N ILE A 299 -15.88 -6.79 -14.84
CA ILE A 299 -15.77 -5.88 -15.99
C ILE A 299 -16.70 -4.68 -15.81
N GLU A 300 -16.16 -3.48 -15.96
CA GLU A 300 -16.88 -2.19 -15.94
C GLU A 300 -16.69 -1.46 -17.26
N LEU A 301 -17.70 -0.68 -17.64
CA LEU A 301 -17.63 0.27 -18.74
C LEU A 301 -17.80 1.69 -18.18
N GLU A 302 -16.89 2.57 -18.57
CA GLU A 302 -17.05 4.01 -18.47
C GLU A 302 -17.22 4.58 -19.89
N GLN A 303 -18.35 5.23 -20.13
CA GLN A 303 -18.65 5.82 -21.43
C GLN A 303 -18.28 7.31 -21.44
N SER A 304 -17.42 7.69 -22.38
CA SER A 304 -17.18 9.08 -22.77
C SER A 304 -17.83 9.36 -24.13
N PHE A 305 -17.84 10.62 -24.58
CA PHE A 305 -18.59 11.07 -25.75
C PHE A 305 -18.44 10.16 -26.98
N ASN A 306 -17.20 9.81 -27.35
CA ASN A 306 -16.90 8.98 -28.52
C ASN A 306 -16.15 7.67 -28.19
N ASP A 307 -15.91 7.43 -26.90
CA ASP A 307 -14.89 6.51 -26.41
C ASP A 307 -15.52 5.59 -25.36
N TYR A 308 -15.31 4.28 -25.51
CA TYR A 308 -15.69 3.28 -24.53
C TYR A 308 -14.43 2.83 -23.78
N VAL A 309 -14.36 3.13 -22.48
CA VAL A 309 -13.25 2.70 -21.63
C VAL A 309 -13.71 1.48 -20.85
N TYR A 310 -13.10 0.33 -21.14
CA TYR A 310 -13.36 -0.91 -20.43
C TYR A 310 -12.30 -1.11 -19.36
N TYR A 311 -12.75 -1.50 -18.18
CA TYR A 311 -11.91 -1.87 -17.06
C TYR A 311 -12.18 -3.33 -16.72
N ILE A 312 -11.14 -4.15 -16.68
CA ILE A 312 -11.19 -5.58 -16.38
C ILE A 312 -10.37 -5.84 -15.11
N GLU A 313 -10.98 -6.40 -14.08
CA GLU A 313 -10.29 -6.88 -12.87
C GLU A 313 -9.98 -8.37 -13.03
N LEU A 314 -8.75 -8.76 -12.69
CA LEU A 314 -8.33 -10.15 -12.67
C LEU A 314 -8.43 -10.72 -11.27
N ASP A 315 -8.81 -12.00 -11.16
CA ASP A 315 -8.81 -12.73 -9.89
C ASP A 315 -7.40 -13.23 -9.53
N LYS A 316 -6.46 -12.29 -9.46
CA LYS A 316 -5.08 -12.53 -9.08
C LYS A 316 -4.45 -11.27 -8.53
N GLU A 317 -3.70 -11.43 -7.45
CA GLU A 317 -2.81 -10.41 -6.91
C GLU A 317 -1.39 -10.68 -7.41
N ILE A 318 -0.74 -9.67 -8.00
CA ILE A 318 0.70 -9.67 -8.26
C ILE A 318 1.21 -8.32 -7.78
N LYS A 319 1.86 -8.35 -6.63
CA LYS A 319 2.32 -7.15 -5.93
C LYS A 319 3.60 -6.59 -6.57
N ASN A 320 4.47 -7.44 -7.07
CA ASN A 320 5.75 -7.02 -7.66
C ASN A 320 5.74 -7.14 -9.18
N LEU A 321 6.00 -6.03 -9.88
CA LEU A 321 6.12 -6.01 -11.34
C LEU A 321 7.22 -6.95 -11.87
N GLU A 322 8.27 -7.20 -11.07
CA GLU A 322 9.38 -8.09 -11.42
C GLU A 322 8.95 -9.54 -11.65
N GLU A 323 7.85 -9.96 -11.02
CA GLU A 323 7.27 -11.29 -11.21
C GLU A 323 6.66 -11.47 -12.60
N ILE A 324 6.40 -10.38 -13.33
CA ILE A 324 5.76 -10.39 -14.65
C ILE A 324 6.83 -10.35 -15.74
N GLN A 325 6.85 -11.40 -16.57
CA GLN A 325 7.73 -11.53 -17.73
C GLN A 325 6.96 -11.42 -19.04
N SER A 326 5.73 -11.93 -19.06
CA SER A 326 4.82 -11.78 -20.21
C SER A 326 3.36 -11.72 -19.79
N ILE A 327 2.56 -11.01 -20.58
CA ILE A 327 1.10 -10.96 -20.46
C ILE A 327 0.51 -11.19 -21.85
N LYS A 328 -0.50 -12.04 -21.96
CA LYS A 328 -1.26 -12.23 -23.20
C LYS A 328 -2.74 -12.07 -22.92
N ILE A 329 -3.42 -11.31 -23.76
CA ILE A 329 -4.87 -11.08 -23.69
C ILE A 329 -5.46 -11.42 -25.04
N GLU A 330 -6.49 -12.26 -25.03
CA GLU A 330 -7.26 -12.64 -26.21
C GLU A 330 -8.73 -12.30 -25.93
N CYS A 331 -9.34 -11.46 -26.76
CA CYS A 331 -10.77 -11.17 -26.72
C CYS A 331 -11.38 -11.68 -28.03
N LYS A 332 -12.28 -12.66 -27.97
CA LYS A 332 -12.85 -13.35 -29.16
C LYS A 332 -14.29 -13.76 -28.98
#